data_AF-A0A142XDD2-F1
#
_entry.id   AF-A0A142XDD2-F1
#
_cell.length_a   1.000
_cell.length_b   1.000
_cell.length_c   1.000
_cell.angle_alpha   90.00
_cell.angle_beta   90.00
_cell.angle_gamma   90.00
#
_symmetry.space_group_name_H-M   'P 1'
#
loop_
_entity.id
_entity.type
_entity.pdbx_description
1 polymer ?
#
loop_
_entity_poly.entity_id
_entity_poly.type
_entity_poly.pdbx_seq_one_letter_code
_entity_poly.pdbx_strand_id
1 'polypeptide(L)'
;MRKLSRTARRYWQPVCCLAVVNFAVFFVVSTQIGGDAVSGRIEGGRYVLSNHGVRTEVSRTVYNYSLIHTVSVWVTHGLAVGGGLILQALGRLYESQPPSGTVGK
;
A
#
# COMPACT_ATOMS: atom_id res chain seq x y z
N MET A 1 18.15 20.75 -8.15
CA MET A 1 16.67 20.77 -8.31
C MET A 1 16.12 19.72 -9.28
N ARG A 2 16.27 19.84 -10.62
CA ARG A 2 15.55 18.94 -11.56
C ARG A 2 15.97 17.46 -11.52
N LYS A 3 17.24 17.15 -11.24
CA LYS A 3 17.72 15.75 -11.34
C LYS A 3 17.26 14.88 -10.16
N LEU A 4 17.44 15.33 -8.92
CA LEU A 4 17.02 14.55 -7.73
C LEU A 4 15.50 14.32 -7.71
N SER A 5 14.69 15.34 -8.02
CA SER A 5 13.22 15.19 -8.05
C SER A 5 12.74 14.36 -9.24
N ARG A 6 13.40 14.41 -10.41
CA ARG A 6 13.07 13.55 -11.55
C ARG A 6 13.44 12.08 -11.30
N THR A 7 14.59 11.82 -10.70
CA THR A 7 15.05 10.47 -10.42
C THR A 7 14.23 9.84 -9.30
N ALA A 8 14.00 10.55 -8.18
CA ALA A 8 13.13 10.08 -7.12
C ALA A 8 11.69 9.83 -7.62
N ARG A 9 11.13 10.73 -8.43
CA ARG A 9 9.80 10.55 -9.03
C ARG A 9 9.75 9.33 -9.95
N ARG A 10 10.79 9.07 -10.73
CA ARG A 10 10.87 7.92 -11.63
C ARG A 10 10.89 6.58 -10.89
N TYR A 11 11.52 6.51 -9.72
CA TYR A 11 11.50 5.31 -8.89
C TYR A 11 10.25 5.19 -8.02
N TRP A 12 9.64 6.33 -7.63
CA TRP A 12 8.42 6.34 -6.83
C TRP A 12 7.16 6.03 -7.62
N GLN A 13 7.09 6.45 -8.88
CA GLN A 13 5.95 6.21 -9.77
C GLN A 13 5.57 4.71 -9.89
N PRO A 14 6.51 3.78 -10.14
CA PRO A 14 6.22 2.35 -10.14
C PRO A 14 5.61 1.85 -8.83
N VAL A 15 6.08 2.32 -7.67
CA VAL A 15 5.54 1.93 -6.36
C VAL A 15 4.09 2.40 -6.21
N CYS A 16 3.80 3.64 -6.59
CA CYS A 16 2.43 4.15 -6.59
C CYS A 16 1.54 3.39 -7.58
N CYS A 17 2.02 3.12 -8.80
CA CYS A 17 1.28 2.31 -9.78
C CYS A 17 0.99 0.90 -9.26
N LEU A 18 1.97 0.25 -8.64
CA LEU A 18 1.81 -1.08 -8.04
C LEU A 18 0.74 -1.06 -6.93
N ALA A 19 0.76 -0.05 -6.05
CA ALA A 19 -0.25 0.09 -5.00
C ALA A 19 -1.66 0.27 -5.57
N VAL A 20 -1.83 1.12 -6.59
CA VAL A 20 -3.12 1.36 -7.25
C VAL A 20 -3.63 0.10 -7.95
N VAL A 21 -2.78 -0.59 -8.71
CA VAL A 21 -3.16 -1.83 -9.39
C VAL A 21 -3.50 -2.91 -8.36
N ASN A 22 -2.69 -3.09 -7.32
CA ASN A 22 -2.95 -4.06 -6.25
C ASN A 22 -4.30 -3.77 -5.56
N PHE A 23 -4.61 -2.51 -5.27
CA PHE A 23 -5.91 -2.13 -4.71
C PHE A 23 -7.07 -2.44 -5.66
N ALA A 24 -6.93 -2.14 -6.95
CA ALA A 24 -7.97 -2.39 -7.93
C ALA A 24 -8.27 -3.90 -8.05
N VAL A 25 -7.25 -4.74 -8.08
CA VAL A 25 -7.42 -6.20 -8.09
C VAL A 25 -8.07 -6.66 -6.78
N PHE A 26 -7.60 -6.19 -5.62
CA PHE A 26 -8.23 -6.49 -4.34
C PHE A 26 -9.72 -6.13 -4.31
N PHE A 27 -10.09 -4.94 -4.79
CA PHE A 27 -11.47 -4.48 -4.81
C PHE A 27 -12.36 -5.38 -5.68
N VAL A 28 -11.92 -5.70 -6.89
CA VAL A 28 -12.65 -6.59 -7.79
C VAL A 28 -12.79 -7.98 -7.18
N VAL A 29 -11.71 -8.55 -6.64
CA VAL A 29 -11.78 -9.89 -6.08
C VAL A 29 -12.63 -9.94 -4.82
N SER A 30 -12.46 -8.98 -3.89
CA SER A 30 -13.26 -8.88 -2.67
C SER A 30 -14.75 -8.75 -2.96
N THR A 31 -15.13 -7.93 -3.95
CA THR A 31 -16.55 -7.82 -4.36
C THR A 31 -17.10 -9.10 -4.98
N GLN A 32 -16.30 -9.85 -5.74
CA GLN A 32 -16.70 -11.12 -6.34
C GLN A 32 -16.85 -12.26 -5.33
N ILE A 33 -15.96 -12.35 -4.34
CA ILE A 33 -15.98 -13.42 -3.32
C ILE A 33 -16.84 -13.06 -2.10
N GLY A 34 -17.48 -11.89 -2.12
CA GLY A 34 -18.39 -11.43 -1.07
C GLY A 34 -17.70 -10.89 0.19
N GLY A 35 -16.46 -10.43 0.07
CA GLY A 35 -15.75 -9.66 1.07
C GLY A 35 -14.29 -10.02 1.27
N ASP A 36 -13.75 -9.58 2.39
CA ASP A 36 -12.37 -9.81 2.78
C ASP A 36 -12.26 -10.63 4.07
N ALA A 37 -11.11 -11.30 4.24
CA ALA A 37 -10.86 -12.18 5.37
C ALA A 37 -10.43 -11.43 6.65
N VAL A 38 -9.99 -10.18 6.55
CA VAL A 38 -9.62 -9.37 7.72
C VAL A 38 -10.88 -8.89 8.46
N SER A 39 -11.92 -8.55 7.71
CA SER A 39 -13.27 -8.25 8.21
C SER A 39 -14.07 -9.51 8.57
N GLY A 40 -13.58 -10.67 8.11
CA GLY A 40 -14.19 -11.99 8.28
C GLY A 40 -13.91 -12.64 9.65
N ARG A 41 -14.28 -13.92 9.77
CA ARG A 41 -13.97 -14.73 10.95
C ARG A 41 -13.86 -16.21 10.62
N ILE A 42 -13.20 -16.94 11.51
CA ILE A 42 -13.12 -18.41 11.48
C ILE A 42 -13.87 -18.92 12.71
N GLU A 43 -14.93 -19.71 12.50
CA GLU A 43 -15.72 -20.29 13.60
C GLU A 43 -16.05 -21.75 13.31
N GLY A 44 -15.70 -22.65 14.24
CA GLY A 44 -16.05 -24.07 14.13
C GLY A 44 -15.57 -24.75 12.84
N GLY A 45 -14.45 -24.29 12.26
CA GLY A 45 -13.92 -24.80 10.98
C GLY A 45 -14.53 -24.17 9.72
N ARG A 46 -15.49 -23.25 9.88
CA ARG A 46 -16.05 -22.45 8.78
C ARG A 46 -15.22 -21.21 8.56
N TYR A 47 -14.98 -20.88 7.30
CA TYR A 47 -14.23 -19.69 6.90
C TYR A 47 -15.20 -18.69 6.30
N VAL A 48 -15.38 -17.55 6.94
CA VAL A 48 -16.38 -16.56 6.55
C VAL A 48 -15.71 -15.25 6.21
N LEU A 49 -15.91 -14.78 4.98
CA LEU A 49 -15.55 -13.43 4.55
C LEU A 49 -16.67 -12.46 4.94
N SER A 50 -16.32 -11.19 5.12
CA SER A 50 -17.28 -10.16 5.46
C SER A 50 -17.10 -8.94 4.58
N ASN A 51 -18.22 -8.34 4.16
CA ASN A 51 -18.25 -7.06 3.48
C ASN A 51 -19.45 -6.25 3.96
N HIS A 52 -19.22 -5.16 4.69
CA HIS A 52 -20.27 -4.24 5.15
C HIS A 52 -21.53 -4.93 5.73
N GLY A 53 -21.34 -6.00 6.50
CA GLY A 53 -22.43 -6.76 7.14
C GLY A 53 -22.91 -7.99 6.37
N VAL A 54 -22.55 -8.14 5.09
CA VAL A 54 -22.76 -9.38 4.33
C VAL A 54 -21.68 -10.38 4.71
N ARG A 55 -22.08 -11.62 4.97
CA ARG A 55 -21.18 -12.73 5.33
C ARG A 55 -21.23 -13.80 4.27
N THR A 56 -20.06 -14.22 3.80
CA THR A 56 -19.94 -15.23 2.75
C THR A 56 -19.06 -16.37 3.24
N GLU A 57 -19.64 -17.57 3.38
CA GLU A 57 -18.87 -18.77 3.73
C GLU A 57 -18.09 -19.25 2.50
N VAL A 58 -16.78 -19.48 2.68
CA VAL A 58 -15.86 -19.86 1.61
C VAL A 58 -14.99 -21.04 2.05
N SER A 59 -14.23 -21.61 1.12
CA SER A 59 -13.22 -22.61 1.46
C SER A 59 -12.03 -21.99 2.19
N ARG A 60 -11.29 -22.81 2.95
CA ARG A 60 -10.03 -22.41 3.60
C ARG A 60 -9.06 -21.73 2.64
N THR A 61 -8.95 -22.25 1.41
CA THR A 61 -8.03 -21.73 0.39
C THR A 61 -8.42 -20.31 -0.04
N VAL A 62 -9.71 -20.06 -0.27
CA VAL A 62 -10.22 -18.73 -0.65
C VAL A 62 -10.04 -17.74 0.50
N TYR A 63 -10.29 -18.17 1.74
CA TYR A 63 -10.06 -17.34 2.92
C TYR A 63 -8.58 -16.94 3.07
N ASN A 64 -7.66 -17.90 2.95
CA ASN A 64 -6.23 -17.64 3.04
C ASN A 64 -5.75 -16.73 1.92
N TYR A 65 -6.21 -16.95 0.69
CA TYR A 65 -5.94 -16.06 -0.43
C TYR A 65 -6.42 -14.64 -0.13
N SER A 66 -7.66 -14.48 0.33
CA SER A 66 -8.25 -13.18 0.68
C SER A 66 -7.44 -12.49 1.79
N LEU A 67 -7.02 -13.23 2.81
CA LEU A 67 -6.20 -12.71 3.91
C LEU A 67 -4.85 -12.20 3.40
N ILE A 68 -4.13 -13.02 2.62
CA ILE A 68 -2.83 -12.65 2.04
C ILE A 68 -2.97 -11.43 1.14
N HIS A 69 -3.98 -11.40 0.28
CA HIS A 69 -4.22 -10.29 -0.62
C HIS A 69 -4.54 -9.00 0.16
N THR A 70 -5.41 -9.08 1.17
CA THR A 70 -5.75 -7.92 2.02
C THR A 70 -4.51 -7.38 2.74
N VAL A 71 -3.70 -8.25 3.35
CA VAL A 71 -2.44 -7.85 4.01
C VAL A 71 -1.47 -7.20 3.01
N SER A 72 -1.37 -7.74 1.80
CA SER A 72 -0.53 -7.14 0.75
C SER A 72 -0.97 -5.72 0.37
N VAL A 73 -2.28 -5.44 0.39
CA VAL A 73 -2.81 -4.08 0.16
C VAL A 73 -2.34 -3.13 1.25
N TRP A 74 -2.48 -3.52 2.52
CA TRP A 74 -1.99 -2.71 3.65
C TRP A 74 -0.49 -2.41 3.54
N VAL A 75 0.32 -3.41 3.21
CA VAL A 75 1.78 -3.23 3.04
C VAL A 75 2.09 -2.29 1.87
N THR A 76 1.49 -2.53 0.70
CA THR A 76 1.75 -1.72 -0.51
C THR A 76 1.32 -0.26 -0.33
N HIS A 77 0.20 0.00 0.35
CA HIS A 77 -0.26 1.36 0.63
C HIS A 77 0.59 2.03 1.70
N GLY A 78 0.97 1.30 2.75
CA GLY A 78 1.89 1.79 3.78
C GLY A 78 3.23 2.23 3.17
N LEU A 79 3.78 1.44 2.25
CA LEU A 79 4.98 1.81 1.50
C LEU A 79 4.74 3.03 0.60
N ALA A 80 3.67 3.03 -0.20
CA ALA A 80 3.38 4.11 -1.16
C ALA A 80 3.07 5.46 -0.49
N VAL A 81 2.50 5.46 0.71
CA VAL A 81 2.26 6.70 1.47
C VAL A 81 3.49 7.04 2.30
N GLY A 82 3.99 6.10 3.10
CA GLY A 82 5.08 6.31 4.03
C GLY A 82 6.38 6.75 3.34
N GLY A 83 6.80 6.06 2.28
CA GLY A 83 7.99 6.45 1.56
C GLY A 83 7.82 7.77 0.78
N GLY A 84 6.60 8.11 0.38
CA GLY A 84 6.30 9.38 -0.29
C GLY A 84 6.46 10.56 0.68
N LEU A 85 5.96 10.40 1.90
CA LEU A 85 6.13 11.36 2.98
C LEU A 85 7.61 11.51 3.39
N ILE A 86 8.35 10.40 3.50
CA ILE A 86 9.78 10.43 3.80
C ILE A 86 10.56 11.18 2.71
N LEU A 87 10.31 10.88 1.43
CA LEU A 87 10.96 11.58 0.32
C LEU A 87 10.63 13.08 0.32
N GLN A 88 9.40 13.46 0.65
CA GLN A 88 9.00 14.86 0.77
C GLN A 88 9.73 15.55 1.95
N ALA A 89 9.78 14.90 3.12
CA ALA A 89 10.43 15.42 4.31
C ALA A 89 11.94 15.59 4.09
N LEU A 90 12.61 14.58 3.52
CA LEU A 90 14.04 14.65 3.18
C LEU A 90 14.33 15.77 2.18
N GLY A 91 13.45 15.98 1.19
CA GLY A 91 13.55 17.12 0.27
C GLY A 91 13.53 18.46 1.01
N ARG A 92 12.60 18.65 1.94
CA ARG A 92 12.49 19.88 2.75
C ARG A 92 13.70 20.09 3.67
N LEU A 93 14.19 19.02 4.31
CA LEU A 93 15.36 19.11 5.19
C LEU A 93 16.63 19.50 4.41
N TYR A 94 16.82 18.93 3.22
CA TYR A 94 17.95 19.30 2.36
C TYR A 94 17.88 20.77 1.92
N GLU A 95 16.69 21.28 1.57
CA GLU A 95 16.48 22.69 1.20
C GLU A 95 16.74 23.65 2.37
N SER A 96 16.55 23.20 3.61
CA SER A 96 16.78 24.02 4.81
C SER A 96 18.26 24.18 5.20
N GLN A 97 19.16 23.39 4.62
CA GLN A 97 20.59 23.54 4.90
C GLN A 97 21.19 24.69 4.09
N PRO A 98 21.88 25.65 4.72
CA PRO A 98 22.58 26.70 3.99
C PRO A 98 23.67 26.09 3.10
N PRO A 99 24.01 26.69 1.96
CA PRO A 99 25.01 26.15 1.05
C PRO A 99 26.32 25.93 1.80
N SER A 100 26.74 24.67 1.89
CA SER A 100 28.00 24.27 2.50
C SER A 100 29.15 24.70 1.60
N GLY A 101 29.61 25.95 1.75
CA GLY A 101 30.88 26.43 1.24
C GLY A 101 30.82 27.60 0.28
N THR A 102 30.72 28.81 0.82
CA THR A 102 31.50 29.97 0.35
C THR A 102 31.75 30.94 1.51
N VAL A 103 32.77 30.71 2.34
CA VAL A 103 33.69 31.76 2.83
C VAL A 103 35.00 31.06 3.20
N GLY A 104 36.05 31.27 2.42
CA GLY A 104 37.36 30.67 2.66
C GLY A 104 38.24 30.60 1.42
N LYS A 105 38.29 31.66 0.62
CA LYS A 105 39.42 32.03 -0.22
C LYS A 105 39.50 33.54 -0.28
#